data_AF-A0A2A5H4E1-F1
#
_entry.id   AF-A0A2A5H4E1-F1
#
_cell.length_a   1.000
_cell.length_b   1.000
_cell.length_c   1.000
_cell.angle_alpha   90.00
_cell.angle_beta   90.00
_cell.angle_gamma   90.00
#
_symmetry.space_group_name_H-M   'P 1'
#
loop_
_entity.id
_entity.type
_entity.pdbx_description
1 polymer ?
#
loop_
_entity_poly.entity_id
_entity_poly.type
_entity_poly.pdbx_seq_one_letter_code
_entity_poly.pdbx_strand_id
1 'polypeptide(L)'
;MAFSTTPSDGAAPSKLWRDGLDLFAQAGESGFSVELFLHGSDGGRIIDIGQGGQRLRYDSGRLHFDVTTSAGITTVSSSPVMPGRWHQVAVKVQNGLASLHVGSDQFELSIVGDLQYQWTG
;
A
#
# COMPACT_ATOMS: atom_id res chain seq x y z
N MET A 1 35.53 28.49 9.32
CA MET A 1 34.30 27.89 9.88
C MET A 1 33.46 27.46 8.70
N ALA A 2 33.22 26.16 8.55
CA ALA A 2 32.55 25.59 7.39
C ALA A 2 31.19 25.02 7.82
N PHE A 3 30.16 25.28 7.02
CA PHE A 3 28.97 24.46 6.95
C PHE A 3 28.58 24.36 5.47
N SER A 4 28.74 23.15 4.93
CA SER A 4 28.27 22.76 3.62
C SER A 4 26.80 22.32 3.76
N THR A 5 25.89 22.94 3.02
CA THR A 5 24.52 22.47 2.89
C THR A 5 24.35 21.81 1.54
N THR A 6 24.56 20.51 1.48
CA THR A 6 24.00 19.68 0.41
C THR A 6 22.79 18.98 1.01
N PRO A 7 21.55 19.19 0.50
CA PRO A 7 20.47 18.30 0.85
C PRO A 7 20.79 16.96 0.17
N SER A 8 21.09 15.94 0.96
CA SER A 8 21.03 14.57 0.45
C SER A 8 19.56 14.27 0.21
N ASP A 9 19.15 14.23 -1.05
CA ASP A 9 17.90 13.62 -1.52
C ASP A 9 17.93 12.11 -1.17
N GLY A 10 17.78 11.81 0.12
CA GLY A 10 17.45 10.51 0.62
C GLY A 10 15.96 10.55 0.95
N ALA A 11 15.14 9.91 0.12
CA ALA A 11 13.72 9.73 0.36
C ALA A 11 13.52 9.17 1.78
N ALA A 12 13.18 10.03 2.73
CA ALA A 12 12.88 9.62 4.09
C ALA A 12 11.65 8.70 4.02
N PRO A 13 11.69 7.49 4.60
CA PRO A 13 10.54 6.60 4.58
C PRO A 13 9.37 7.30 5.28
N SER A 14 8.21 7.34 4.63
CA SER A 14 7.00 7.92 5.21
C SER A 14 6.66 7.23 6.53
N LYS A 15 6.51 8.01 7.61
CA LYS A 15 6.22 7.50 8.95
C LYS A 15 4.70 7.33 9.12
N LEU A 16 4.24 6.09 9.16
CA LEU A 16 2.87 5.75 9.55
C LEU A 16 2.70 6.06 11.05
N TRP A 17 1.92 7.09 11.38
CA TRP A 17 1.53 7.38 12.77
C TRP A 17 0.34 6.52 13.14
N ARG A 18 0.49 5.54 14.04
CA ARG A 18 -0.66 5.04 14.80
C ARG A 18 -0.25 4.33 16.10
N ASP A 19 -0.81 4.82 17.20
CA ASP A 19 -0.93 4.09 18.46
C ASP A 19 -2.11 3.10 18.39
N GLY A 20 -1.84 1.86 18.77
CA GLY A 20 -2.80 0.91 19.36
C GLY A 20 -4.21 0.81 18.77
N LEU A 21 -4.35 0.37 17.52
CA LEU A 21 -5.60 -0.23 17.05
C LEU A 21 -5.34 -1.66 16.58
N ASP A 22 -6.01 -2.61 17.23
CA ASP A 22 -6.19 -3.97 16.72
C ASP A 22 -7.01 -3.89 15.42
N LEU A 23 -6.33 -3.55 14.32
CA LEU A 23 -6.87 -3.44 12.96
C LEU A 23 -7.33 -4.79 12.38
N PHE A 24 -7.13 -5.89 13.11
CA PHE A 24 -7.21 -7.26 12.61
C PHE A 24 -7.88 -8.20 13.63
N ALA A 25 -9.11 -7.88 14.05
CA ALA A 25 -9.88 -8.77 14.90
C ALA A 25 -10.52 -9.97 14.14
N GLN A 26 -10.37 -10.06 12.81
CA GLN A 26 -10.76 -11.23 12.03
C GLN A 26 -9.63 -11.66 11.10
N ALA A 27 -9.07 -12.83 11.36
CA ALA A 27 -8.18 -13.51 10.42
C ALA A 27 -8.93 -13.69 9.09
N GLY A 28 -8.44 -13.05 8.02
CA GLY A 28 -9.05 -13.14 6.68
C GLY A 28 -9.66 -11.84 6.14
N GLU A 29 -9.93 -10.85 6.99
CA GLU A 29 -10.45 -9.55 6.55
C GLU A 29 -9.59 -8.39 7.05
N SER A 30 -9.30 -7.45 6.15
CA SER A 30 -8.45 -6.29 6.48
C SER A 30 -8.65 -5.17 5.47
N GLY A 31 -8.35 -3.94 5.85
CA GLY A 31 -8.36 -2.83 4.92
C GLY A 31 -7.90 -1.54 5.57
N PHE A 32 -7.56 -0.57 4.74
CA PHE A 32 -7.23 0.78 5.17
C PHE A 32 -7.56 1.80 4.07
N SER A 33 -7.67 3.06 4.47
CA SER A 33 -7.79 4.19 3.56
C SER A 33 -6.77 5.25 3.90
N VAL A 34 -6.21 5.89 2.88
CA VAL A 34 -5.18 6.91 2.99
C VAL A 34 -5.33 7.95 1.88
N GLU A 35 -5.01 9.20 2.17
CA GLU A 35 -4.84 10.24 1.15
C GLU A 35 -3.37 10.36 0.78
N LEU A 36 -3.07 10.32 -0.52
CA LEU A 36 -1.71 10.29 -1.05
C LEU A 36 -1.47 11.48 -1.98
N PHE A 37 -0.33 12.13 -1.81
CA PHE A 37 0.21 13.07 -2.79
C PHE A 37 1.41 12.42 -3.47
N LEU A 38 1.26 12.08 -4.75
CA LEU A 38 2.27 11.34 -5.52
C LEU A 38 3.20 12.30 -6.26
N HIS A 39 4.51 12.09 -6.15
CA HIS A 39 5.54 12.86 -6.86
C HIS A 39 6.10 12.02 -8.02
N GLY A 40 6.02 12.53 -9.25
CA GLY A 40 6.59 11.86 -10.43
C GLY A 40 5.94 10.53 -10.83
N SER A 41 6.60 9.79 -11.70
CA SER A 41 6.18 8.45 -12.18
C SER A 41 6.89 7.30 -11.48
N ASP A 42 8.08 7.56 -10.92
CA ASP A 42 8.91 6.56 -10.27
C ASP A 42 8.51 6.52 -8.80
N GLY A 43 7.88 5.43 -8.42
CA GLY A 43 7.34 5.28 -7.08
C GLY A 43 8.04 4.19 -6.27
N GLY A 44 7.65 4.10 -5.01
CA GLY A 44 8.14 3.10 -4.08
C GLY A 44 7.02 2.51 -3.24
N ARG A 45 7.42 1.79 -2.19
CA ARG A 45 6.49 1.24 -1.21
C ARG A 45 5.87 2.38 -0.38
N ILE A 46 4.55 2.43 -0.34
CA ILE A 46 3.78 3.43 0.40
C ILE A 46 3.39 2.88 1.77
N ILE A 47 2.75 1.71 1.80
CA ILE A 47 2.30 1.04 3.04
C ILE A 47 2.68 -0.43 2.98
N ASP A 48 3.06 -1.00 4.12
CA ASP A 48 3.37 -2.41 4.32
C ASP A 48 2.76 -2.90 5.64
N ILE A 49 1.87 -3.88 5.57
CA ILE A 49 1.13 -4.44 6.69
C ILE A 49 1.50 -5.91 6.86
N GLY A 50 1.78 -6.30 8.11
CA GLY A 50 2.19 -7.66 8.46
C GLY A 50 3.46 -8.12 7.73
N GLN A 51 4.44 -7.20 7.63
CA GLN A 51 5.75 -7.40 7.01
C GLN A 51 5.72 -8.09 5.63
N GLY A 52 4.89 -7.58 4.72
CA GLY A 52 4.74 -8.08 3.35
C GLY A 52 3.46 -8.85 3.10
N GLY A 53 2.61 -9.04 4.13
CA GLY A 53 1.29 -9.64 3.96
C GLY A 53 0.39 -8.82 3.04
N GLN A 54 0.38 -7.51 3.21
CA GLN A 54 -0.35 -6.56 2.35
C GLN A 54 0.49 -5.32 2.11
N ARG A 55 0.63 -4.92 0.84
CA ARG A 55 1.47 -3.80 0.45
C ARG A 55 0.77 -2.91 -0.56
N LEU A 56 0.80 -1.60 -0.32
CA LEU A 56 0.46 -0.61 -1.32
C LEU A 56 1.77 0.03 -1.81
N ARG A 57 1.97 0.04 -3.12
CA ARG A 57 3.11 0.69 -3.77
C ARG A 57 2.66 1.50 -4.98
N TYR A 58 3.46 2.48 -5.35
CA TYR A 58 3.29 3.24 -6.57
C TYR A 58 4.47 2.91 -7.49
N ASP A 59 4.21 2.64 -8.77
CA ASP A 59 5.26 2.44 -9.76
C ASP A 59 4.72 2.71 -11.17
N SER A 60 5.55 3.23 -12.07
CA SER A 60 5.18 3.45 -13.47
C SER A 60 3.84 4.19 -13.66
N GLY A 61 3.55 5.15 -12.77
CA GLY A 61 2.31 5.91 -12.78
C GLY A 61 1.06 5.17 -12.26
N ARG A 62 1.18 4.01 -11.62
CA ARG A 62 0.05 3.20 -11.12
C ARG A 62 0.21 2.82 -9.65
N LEU A 63 -0.91 2.69 -8.96
CA LEU A 63 -0.96 2.11 -7.62
C LEU A 63 -1.15 0.59 -7.75
N HIS A 64 -0.38 -0.15 -6.96
CA HIS A 64 -0.44 -1.60 -6.87
C HIS A 64 -0.69 -2.01 -5.43
N PHE A 65 -1.75 -2.78 -5.24
CA PHE A 65 -2.05 -3.44 -3.99
C PHE A 65 -1.66 -4.92 -4.10
N ASP A 66 -0.57 -5.28 -3.44
CA ASP A 66 -0.06 -6.65 -3.38
C ASP A 66 -0.57 -7.33 -2.11
N VAL A 67 -1.09 -8.55 -2.26
CA VAL A 67 -1.56 -9.39 -1.17
C VAL A 67 -0.82 -10.73 -1.22
N THR A 68 -0.09 -11.03 -0.16
CA THR A 68 0.66 -12.28 -0.03
C THR A 68 -0.22 -13.35 0.62
N THR A 69 -0.31 -14.49 -0.06
CA THR A 69 -1.05 -15.66 0.39
C THR A 69 -0.20 -16.91 0.34
N SER A 70 -0.73 -18.02 0.87
CA SER A 70 -0.09 -19.34 0.75
C SER A 70 0.06 -19.80 -0.71
N ALA A 71 -0.75 -19.29 -1.64
CA ALA A 71 -0.63 -19.60 -3.07
C ALA A 71 0.35 -18.67 -3.83
N GLY A 72 0.82 -17.59 -3.20
CA GLY A 72 1.70 -16.59 -3.82
C GLY A 72 1.18 -15.17 -3.64
N ILE A 73 1.72 -14.24 -4.44
CA ILE A 73 1.35 -12.83 -4.39
C ILE A 73 0.29 -12.52 -5.45
N THR A 74 -0.82 -11.93 -5.02
CA THR A 74 -1.89 -11.41 -5.87
C THR A 74 -1.75 -9.89 -5.94
N THR A 75 -1.74 -9.31 -7.13
CA THR A 75 -1.58 -7.85 -7.31
C THR A 75 -2.79 -7.25 -8.01
N VAL A 76 -3.46 -6.31 -7.35
CA VAL A 76 -4.49 -5.45 -7.95
C VAL A 76 -3.83 -4.14 -8.38
N SER A 77 -4.01 -3.74 -9.63
CA SER A 77 -3.39 -2.53 -10.17
C SER A 77 -4.45 -1.51 -10.60
N SER A 78 -4.23 -0.24 -10.27
CA SER A 78 -5.09 0.85 -10.72
C SER A 78 -4.84 1.20 -12.19
N SER A 79 -5.75 1.99 -12.77
CA SER A 79 -5.45 2.85 -13.92
C SER A 79 -4.32 3.84 -13.59
N PRO A 80 -3.66 4.44 -14.60
CA PRO A 80 -2.65 5.45 -14.36
C PRO A 80 -3.20 6.64 -13.56
N VAL A 81 -2.47 7.06 -12.53
CA VAL A 81 -2.81 8.20 -11.68
C VAL A 81 -1.88 9.36 -12.00
N MET A 82 -2.43 10.57 -12.08
CA MET A 82 -1.60 11.75 -12.37
C MET A 82 -0.86 12.19 -11.11
N PRO A 83 0.47 12.38 -11.16
CA PRO A 83 1.21 12.95 -10.03
C PRO A 83 0.89 14.43 -9.84
N GLY A 84 1.29 14.98 -8.69
CA GLY A 84 1.13 16.40 -8.36
C GLY A 84 -0.27 16.79 -7.87
N ARG A 85 -1.12 15.81 -7.50
CA ARG A 85 -2.41 16.04 -6.85
C ARG A 85 -2.67 15.00 -5.75
N TRP A 86 -3.59 15.33 -4.85
CA TRP A 86 -4.09 14.41 -3.84
C TRP A 86 -4.99 13.34 -4.46
N HIS A 87 -4.83 12.10 -3.99
CA HIS A 87 -5.66 10.96 -4.35
C HIS A 87 -6.14 10.28 -3.07
N GLN A 88 -7.44 10.00 -2.99
CA GLN A 88 -8.00 9.15 -1.94
C GLN A 88 -7.84 7.70 -2.38
N VAL A 89 -7.17 6.89 -1.56
CA VAL A 89 -6.91 5.49 -1.87
C VAL A 89 -7.42 4.62 -0.72
N ALA A 90 -8.14 3.56 -1.05
CA ALA A 90 -8.54 2.56 -0.08
C ALA A 90 -8.25 1.17 -0.61
N VAL A 91 -7.86 0.26 0.28
CA VAL A 91 -7.69 -1.15 -0.04
C VAL A 91 -8.44 -2.01 0.96
N LYS A 92 -8.90 -3.16 0.49
CA LYS A 92 -9.62 -4.13 1.31
C LYS A 92 -9.32 -5.54 0.84
N VAL A 93 -9.19 -6.46 1.78
CA VAL A 93 -9.33 -7.89 1.56
C VAL A 93 -10.56 -8.34 2.34
N GLN A 94 -11.54 -8.91 1.64
CA GLN A 94 -12.75 -9.45 2.24
C GLN A 94 -13.31 -10.56 1.35
N ASN A 95 -13.81 -11.64 1.96
CA ASN A 95 -14.44 -12.76 1.24
C ASN A 95 -13.59 -13.33 0.09
N GLY A 96 -12.26 -13.40 0.27
CA GLY A 96 -11.34 -13.89 -0.77
C GLY A 96 -11.17 -12.93 -1.95
N LEU A 97 -11.54 -11.66 -1.80
CA LEU A 97 -11.40 -10.62 -2.81
C LEU A 97 -10.46 -9.53 -2.31
N ALA A 98 -9.47 -9.16 -3.12
CA ALA A 98 -8.68 -7.95 -2.94
C ALA A 98 -9.31 -6.83 -3.75
N SER A 99 -9.58 -5.69 -3.12
CA SER A 99 -10.13 -4.50 -3.75
C SER A 99 -9.19 -3.31 -3.53
N LEU A 100 -8.97 -2.53 -4.59
CA LEU A 100 -8.25 -1.26 -4.60
C LEU A 100 -9.18 -0.18 -5.14
N HIS A 101 -9.40 0.86 -4.36
CA HIS A 101 -10.18 2.03 -4.74
C HIS A 101 -9.26 3.23 -4.87
N VAL A 102 -9.39 3.99 -5.96
CA VAL A 102 -8.68 5.24 -6.20
C VAL A 102 -9.69 6.30 -6.61
N GLY A 103 -10.04 7.18 -5.67
CA GLY A 103 -11.19 8.07 -5.83
C GLY A 103 -12.48 7.27 -6.04
N SER A 104 -13.10 7.44 -7.22
CA SER A 104 -14.31 6.70 -7.63
C SER A 104 -14.03 5.38 -8.34
N ASP A 105 -12.79 5.13 -8.77
CA ASP A 105 -12.46 3.92 -9.51
C ASP A 105 -12.24 2.75 -8.54
N GLN A 106 -12.71 1.56 -8.93
CA GLN A 106 -12.59 0.33 -8.16
C GLN A 106 -11.99 -0.77 -9.03
N PHE A 107 -11.01 -1.47 -8.48
CA PHE A 107 -10.27 -2.56 -9.11
C PHE A 107 -10.28 -3.75 -8.16
N GLU A 108 -10.55 -4.95 -8.66
CA GLU A 108 -10.69 -6.12 -7.81
C GLU A 108 -10.07 -7.36 -8.43
N LEU A 109 -9.60 -8.26 -7.57
CA LEU A 109 -9.10 -9.57 -7.99
C LEU A 109 -9.37 -10.61 -6.92
N SER A 110 -9.80 -11.80 -7.34
CA SER A 110 -9.94 -12.94 -6.45
C SER A 110 -8.57 -13.40 -5.96
N ILE A 111 -8.50 -13.70 -4.68
CA ILE A 111 -7.32 -14.21 -3.99
C ILE A 111 -7.49 -15.71 -3.78
N VAL A 112 -6.42 -16.46 -4.01
CA VAL A 112 -6.40 -17.91 -3.77
C VAL A 112 -5.50 -18.20 -2.57
N GLY A 113 -5.97 -19.05 -1.66
CA GLY A 113 -5.23 -19.43 -0.45
C GLY A 113 -5.39 -18.42 0.69
N ASP A 114 -4.77 -18.75 1.82
CA ASP A 114 -4.89 -18.00 3.06
C ASP A 114 -3.92 -16.82 3.09
N LEU A 115 -4.37 -15.67 3.62
CA LEU A 115 -3.52 -14.51 3.89
C LEU A 115 -2.34 -14.89 4.76
N GLN A 116 -1.14 -14.50 4.35
CA GLN A 116 0.10 -14.72 5.10
C GLN A 116 0.56 -13.41 5.72
N TYR A 117 0.58 -13.34 7.05
CA TYR A 117 1.20 -12.24 7.77
C TYR A 117 2.54 -12.71 8.34
N GLN A 118 3.64 -12.04 8.00
CA GLN A 118 4.95 -12.34 8.55
C GLN A 118 5.18 -11.54 9.84
N TRP A 119 4.41 -11.82 10.88
CA TRP A 119 4.73 -11.29 12.20
C TRP A 119 5.86 -12.14 12.79
N THR A 120 7.10 -11.68 12.70
CA THR A 120 8.17 -12.23 13.54
C THR A 120 7.96 -11.72 14.95
N GLY A 121 7.56 -12.60 15.87
CA GLY A 121 7.54 -12.33 17.30
C GLY A 121 8.93 -12.05 17.87
#